data_AF-A0A535ZK27-F1
#
_entry.id   AF-A0A535ZK27-F1
#
_cell.length_a   1.000
_cell.length_b   1.000
_cell.length_c   1.000
_cell.angle_alpha   90.00
_cell.angle_beta   90.00
_cell.angle_gamma   90.00
#
_symmetry.space_group_name_H-M   'P 1'
#
loop_
_entity.id
_entity.type
_entity.pdbx_description
1 polymer ?
#
loop_
_entity_poly.entity_id
_entity_poly.type
_entity_poly.pdbx_seq_one_letter_code
_entity_poly.pdbx_strand_id
1 'polypeptide(L)'
;PYLFDQGDPAKLLLGVGGRDLPRNQQGTALVGDPRNDVHAFMTGLQLAFIRAHNQLVDRLRADGVAESDLFEDARRALVWHYQWVILNDFLPTLVGAQLTAAMLTDGPRFYRPRGEPFIPVEFADAAYRYGHSQIKEDYQLREGGRRFPVFPDLAGFRPLASEHYVDWPLLFDVPGRPPAQRAKPIDGQLPASLIRLPESITGAVEITAYRSLASRDLQRGQGTGLPSGEAVARAIGAKPLTHKELALGDWQDETPLWLYILREAAIQSGGDRLGEVGGRIVAEVLVGIVREDPESYLSNDPSWRPTLPSHQAGIFKIRDLLVLAG
;
A
#
# COMPACT_ATOMS: atom_id res chain seq x y z
N PRO A 1 -14.68 -21.66 0.77
CA PRO A 1 -14.23 -23.06 0.94
C PRO A 1 -12.79 -23.33 0.46
N TYR A 2 -12.35 -22.82 -0.70
CA TYR A 2 -11.03 -23.19 -1.28
C TYR A 2 -9.83 -22.40 -0.77
N LEU A 3 -10.04 -21.49 0.19
CA LEU A 3 -9.00 -20.64 0.78
C LEU A 3 -8.38 -21.24 2.06
N PHE A 4 -8.97 -22.29 2.60
CA PHE A 4 -8.60 -22.88 3.89
C PHE A 4 -7.84 -24.19 3.68
N ASP A 5 -6.92 -24.50 4.59
CA ASP A 5 -6.25 -25.79 4.62
C ASP A 5 -7.23 -26.89 5.07
N GLN A 6 -7.23 -28.04 4.39
CA GLN A 6 -8.14 -29.14 4.72
C GLN A 6 -7.74 -29.90 5.99
N GLY A 7 -6.44 -29.93 6.31
CA GLY A 7 -5.89 -30.56 7.51
C GLY A 7 -5.97 -29.65 8.74
N ASP A 8 -6.03 -28.34 8.55
CA ASP A 8 -6.22 -27.34 9.62
C ASP A 8 -7.14 -26.21 9.12
N PRO A 9 -8.47 -26.34 9.25
CA PRO A 9 -9.43 -25.36 8.75
C PRO A 9 -9.33 -23.97 9.40
N ALA A 10 -8.62 -23.85 10.54
CA ALA A 10 -8.31 -22.55 11.13
C ALA A 10 -7.21 -21.81 10.34
N LYS A 11 -6.47 -22.49 9.44
CA LYS A 11 -5.41 -21.91 8.63
C LYS A 11 -5.84 -21.64 7.18
N LEU A 12 -5.22 -20.63 6.61
CA LEU A 12 -5.32 -20.30 5.19
C LEU A 12 -4.36 -21.17 4.37
N LEU A 13 -4.82 -21.62 3.22
CA LEU A 13 -4.09 -22.51 2.32
C LEU A 13 -2.91 -21.78 1.67
N LEU A 14 -1.76 -22.45 1.61
CA LEU A 14 -0.59 -22.02 0.84
C LEU A 14 -0.50 -22.76 -0.49
N GLY A 15 0.17 -22.17 -1.48
CA GLY A 15 0.53 -22.87 -2.71
C GLY A 15 1.49 -24.04 -2.45
N VAL A 16 1.63 -24.93 -3.43
CA VAL A 16 2.49 -26.12 -3.32
C VAL A 16 3.92 -25.71 -2.92
N GLY A 17 4.44 -26.32 -1.85
CA GLY A 17 5.75 -26.02 -1.29
C GLY A 17 5.83 -24.70 -0.52
N GLY A 18 4.71 -24.04 -0.26
CA GLY A 18 4.60 -22.85 0.59
C GLY A 18 5.17 -21.56 0.01
N ARG A 19 5.66 -21.57 -1.24
CA ARG A 19 6.43 -20.44 -1.84
C ARG A 19 5.63 -19.54 -2.77
N ASP A 20 4.34 -19.79 -2.93
CA ASP A 20 3.41 -19.02 -3.76
C ASP A 20 2.00 -19.08 -3.14
N LEU A 21 1.08 -18.29 -3.68
CA LEU A 21 -0.34 -18.35 -3.35
C LEU A 21 -0.94 -19.70 -3.78
N PRO A 22 -2.03 -20.16 -3.13
CA PRO A 22 -2.82 -21.25 -3.66
C PRO A 22 -3.38 -20.85 -5.02
N ARG A 23 -3.24 -21.72 -6.02
CA ARG A 23 -3.65 -21.45 -7.41
C ARG A 23 -4.52 -22.56 -7.95
N ASN A 24 -5.46 -22.23 -8.83
CA ASN A 24 -6.21 -23.22 -9.59
C ASN A 24 -5.34 -23.85 -10.71
N GLN A 25 -5.91 -24.81 -11.45
CA GLN A 25 -5.22 -25.50 -12.55
C GLN A 25 -4.79 -24.59 -13.73
N GLN A 26 -5.33 -23.37 -13.80
CA GLN A 26 -4.98 -22.36 -14.81
C GLN A 26 -3.92 -21.37 -14.29
N GLY A 27 -3.44 -21.53 -13.06
CA GLY A 27 -2.47 -20.64 -12.44
C GLY A 27 -3.08 -19.37 -11.82
N THR A 28 -4.41 -19.25 -11.76
CA THR A 28 -5.09 -18.12 -11.11
C THR A 28 -5.02 -18.25 -9.60
N ALA A 29 -4.57 -17.19 -8.91
CA ALA A 29 -4.52 -17.16 -7.45
C ALA A 29 -5.92 -17.25 -6.81
N LEU A 30 -6.03 -18.05 -5.77
CA LEU A 30 -7.21 -18.19 -4.92
C LEU A 30 -7.02 -17.27 -3.72
N VAL A 31 -7.47 -16.02 -3.84
CA VAL A 31 -7.34 -14.97 -2.81
C VAL A 31 -8.63 -14.14 -2.72
N GLY A 32 -8.81 -13.43 -1.61
CA GLY A 32 -10.02 -12.63 -1.35
C GLY A 32 -10.25 -11.50 -2.37
N ASP A 33 -9.19 -10.87 -2.87
CA ASP A 33 -9.25 -9.88 -3.96
C ASP A 33 -8.30 -10.32 -5.09
N PRO A 34 -8.84 -10.70 -6.27
CA PRO A 34 -8.03 -11.17 -7.40
C PRO A 34 -6.98 -10.17 -7.89
N ARG A 35 -7.16 -8.87 -7.64
CA ARG A 35 -6.19 -7.82 -8.05
C ARG A 35 -4.88 -7.91 -7.27
N ASN A 36 -4.87 -8.57 -6.11
CA ASN A 36 -3.69 -8.76 -5.28
C ASN A 36 -2.72 -9.84 -5.81
N ASP A 37 -2.81 -10.17 -7.10
CA ASP A 37 -1.85 -11.00 -7.83
C ASP A 37 -1.31 -10.25 -9.08
N VAL A 38 -1.39 -8.92 -9.14
CA VAL A 38 -1.03 -8.13 -10.34
C VAL A 38 0.48 -8.10 -10.66
N HIS A 39 1.33 -8.25 -9.64
CA HIS A 39 2.78 -8.36 -9.80
C HIS A 39 3.43 -9.06 -8.59
N ALA A 40 4.66 -9.52 -8.75
CA ALA A 40 5.40 -10.32 -7.76
C ALA A 40 5.41 -9.72 -6.33
N PHE A 41 5.52 -8.40 -6.18
CA PHE A 41 5.44 -7.78 -4.84
C PHE A 41 4.05 -7.92 -4.17
N MET A 42 2.94 -7.83 -4.92
CA MET A 42 1.60 -8.03 -4.36
C MET A 42 1.38 -9.49 -4.00
N THR A 43 1.81 -10.41 -4.87
CA THR A 43 1.77 -11.85 -4.62
C THR A 43 2.57 -12.21 -3.36
N GLY A 44 3.80 -11.69 -3.24
CA GLY A 44 4.64 -11.88 -2.06
C GLY A 44 4.04 -11.28 -0.79
N LEU A 45 3.43 -10.09 -0.90
CA LEU A 45 2.76 -9.44 0.22
C LEU A 45 1.59 -10.28 0.72
N GLN A 46 0.75 -10.79 -0.18
CA GLN A 46 -0.35 -11.69 0.18
C GLN A 46 0.13 -13.00 0.80
N LEU A 47 1.18 -13.60 0.24
CA LEU A 47 1.82 -14.78 0.84
C LEU A 47 2.28 -14.49 2.27
N ALA A 48 2.82 -13.29 2.52
CA ALA A 48 3.25 -12.88 3.84
C ALA A 48 2.09 -12.75 4.84
N PHE A 49 0.98 -12.15 4.43
CA PHE A 49 -0.22 -12.07 5.27
C PHE A 49 -0.83 -13.43 5.59
N ILE A 50 -0.87 -14.36 4.62
CA ILE A 50 -1.33 -15.75 4.84
C ILE A 50 -0.45 -16.45 5.89
N ARG A 51 0.87 -16.30 5.78
CA ARG A 51 1.81 -16.90 6.75
C ARG A 51 1.68 -16.28 8.13
N ALA A 52 1.57 -14.95 8.22
CA ALA A 52 1.34 -14.25 9.48
C ALA A 52 0.03 -14.68 10.14
N HIS A 53 -1.05 -14.84 9.37
CA HIS A 53 -2.32 -15.39 9.85
C HIS A 53 -2.11 -16.79 10.45
N ASN A 54 -1.48 -17.70 9.71
CA ASN A 54 -1.27 -19.08 10.16
C ASN A 54 -0.37 -19.16 11.40
N GLN A 55 0.60 -18.25 11.54
CA GLN A 55 1.40 -18.12 12.74
C GLN A 55 0.58 -17.61 13.95
N LEU A 56 -0.36 -16.69 13.73
CA LEU A 56 -1.29 -16.24 14.76
C LEU A 56 -2.21 -17.37 15.22
N VAL A 57 -2.69 -18.22 14.31
CA VAL A 57 -3.45 -19.43 14.65
C VAL A 57 -2.65 -20.33 15.59
N ASP A 58 -1.39 -20.63 15.26
CA ASP A 58 -0.53 -21.46 16.10
C ASP A 58 -0.25 -20.82 17.46
N ARG A 59 -0.06 -19.49 17.50
CA ARG A 59 0.14 -18.74 18.74
C ARG A 59 -1.09 -18.78 19.65
N LEU A 60 -2.27 -18.50 19.10
CA LEU A 60 -3.54 -18.49 19.84
C LEU A 60 -3.91 -19.89 20.34
N ARG A 61 -3.64 -20.92 19.53
CA ARG A 61 -3.80 -22.33 19.93
C ARG A 61 -2.89 -22.66 21.12
N ALA A 62 -1.64 -22.19 21.11
CA ALA A 62 -0.74 -22.35 22.26
C ALA A 62 -1.19 -21.58 23.50
N ASP A 63 -1.94 -20.49 23.34
CA ASP A 63 -2.56 -19.73 24.44
C ASP A 63 -3.88 -20.35 24.93
N GLY A 64 -4.33 -21.47 24.34
CA GLY A 64 -5.51 -22.21 24.78
C GLY A 64 -6.84 -21.68 24.23
N VAL A 65 -6.82 -20.86 23.18
CA VAL A 65 -8.03 -20.44 22.47
C VAL A 65 -8.72 -21.66 21.86
N ALA A 66 -10.06 -21.70 21.92
CA ALA A 66 -10.84 -22.82 21.41
C ALA A 66 -10.72 -22.92 19.88
N GLU A 67 -10.67 -24.14 19.35
CA GLU A 67 -10.47 -24.40 17.91
C GLU A 67 -11.54 -23.71 17.03
N SER A 68 -12.77 -23.56 17.54
CA SER A 68 -13.85 -22.86 16.85
C SER A 68 -13.60 -21.36 16.64
N ASP A 69 -12.75 -20.76 17.48
CA ASP A 69 -12.55 -19.31 17.54
C ASP A 69 -11.22 -18.90 16.88
N LEU A 70 -10.31 -19.85 16.67
CA LEU A 70 -8.94 -19.59 16.19
C LEU A 70 -8.89 -18.78 14.89
N PHE A 71 -9.73 -19.09 13.92
CA PHE A 71 -9.71 -18.37 12.65
C PHE A 71 -10.10 -16.90 12.82
N GLU A 72 -11.23 -16.63 13.48
CA GLU A 72 -11.72 -15.25 13.65
C GLU A 72 -10.81 -14.45 14.56
N ASP A 73 -10.25 -15.07 15.60
CA ASP A 73 -9.29 -14.41 16.48
C ASP A 73 -7.95 -14.13 15.78
N ALA A 74 -7.46 -15.05 14.95
CA ALA A 74 -6.26 -14.84 14.14
C ALA A 74 -6.49 -13.77 13.06
N ARG A 75 -7.65 -13.78 12.40
CA ARG A 75 -8.07 -12.74 11.45
C ARG A 75 -8.08 -11.38 12.12
N ARG A 76 -8.78 -11.24 13.24
CA ARG A 76 -8.87 -9.99 14.01
C ARG A 76 -7.49 -9.51 14.45
N ALA A 77 -6.68 -10.40 15.02
CA ALA A 77 -5.31 -10.07 15.42
C ALA A 77 -4.49 -9.58 14.22
N LEU A 78 -4.56 -10.24 13.06
CA LEU A 78 -3.82 -9.81 11.87
C LEU A 78 -4.28 -8.44 11.36
N VAL A 79 -5.60 -8.19 11.34
CA VAL A 79 -6.16 -6.87 11.00
C VAL A 79 -5.62 -5.80 11.94
N TRP A 80 -5.57 -6.06 13.26
CA TRP A 80 -5.02 -5.12 14.23
C TRP A 80 -3.52 -4.86 14.03
N HIS A 81 -2.73 -5.89 13.69
CA HIS A 81 -1.32 -5.70 13.32
C HIS A 81 -1.19 -4.83 12.07
N TYR A 82 -2.04 -5.03 11.06
CA TYR A 82 -2.01 -4.23 9.84
C TYR A 82 -2.42 -2.78 10.10
N GLN A 83 -3.49 -2.54 10.85
CA GLN A 83 -3.91 -1.21 11.29
C GLN A 83 -2.81 -0.52 12.11
N TRP A 84 -2.15 -1.24 13.01
CA TRP A 84 -1.01 -0.72 13.77
C TRP A 84 0.12 -0.27 12.85
N VAL A 85 0.50 -1.11 11.88
CA VAL A 85 1.54 -0.78 10.89
C VAL A 85 1.15 0.45 10.06
N ILE A 86 -0.12 0.56 9.64
CA ILE A 86 -0.62 1.73 8.92
C ILE A 86 -0.40 2.99 9.75
N LEU A 87 -0.84 3.00 11.02
CA LEU A 87 -0.86 4.20 11.85
C LEU A 87 0.49 4.55 12.49
N ASN A 88 1.35 3.57 12.73
CA ASN A 88 2.59 3.75 13.51
C ASN A 88 3.88 3.60 12.70
N ASP A 89 3.83 3.11 11.46
CA ASP A 89 5.01 2.94 10.60
C ASP A 89 4.82 3.60 9.23
N PHE A 90 3.77 3.21 8.51
CA PHE A 90 3.50 3.71 7.15
C PHE A 90 3.13 5.19 7.14
N LEU A 91 2.11 5.60 7.91
CA LEU A 91 1.60 6.97 7.88
C LEU A 91 2.63 8.00 8.38
N PRO A 92 3.35 7.81 9.51
CA PRO A 92 4.42 8.72 9.93
C PRO A 92 5.52 8.91 8.88
N THR A 93 5.85 7.85 8.15
CA THR A 93 6.84 7.88 7.07
C THR A 93 6.30 8.65 5.86
N LEU A 94 5.04 8.42 5.50
CA LEU A 94 4.42 8.98 4.30
C LEU A 94 4.06 10.47 4.42
N VAL A 95 3.55 10.92 5.57
CA VAL A 95 3.02 12.28 5.74
C VAL A 95 3.76 13.09 6.81
N GLY A 96 4.73 12.47 7.48
CA GLY A 96 5.49 13.08 8.57
C GLY A 96 4.86 12.84 9.95
N ALA A 97 5.73 12.84 10.97
CA ALA A 97 5.36 12.55 12.35
C ALA A 97 4.40 13.60 12.95
N GLN A 98 4.57 14.88 12.59
CA GLN A 98 3.77 15.98 13.14
C GLN A 98 2.30 15.86 12.70
N LEU A 99 2.06 15.68 11.40
CA LEU A 99 0.70 15.50 10.88
C LEU A 99 0.06 14.22 11.42
N THR A 100 0.83 13.12 11.48
CA THR A 100 0.33 11.86 12.04
C THR A 100 -0.09 12.01 13.50
N ALA A 101 0.76 12.63 14.34
CA ALA A 101 0.46 12.87 15.75
C ALA A 101 -0.79 13.75 15.94
N ALA A 102 -0.96 14.79 15.12
CA ALA A 102 -2.16 15.63 15.13
C ALA A 102 -3.40 14.82 14.75
N MET A 103 -3.33 13.94 13.74
CA MET A 103 -4.48 13.10 13.36
C MET A 103 -4.85 12.06 14.42
N LEU A 104 -3.86 11.46 15.08
CA LEU A 104 -4.13 10.48 16.14
C LEU A 104 -4.70 11.14 17.40
N THR A 105 -4.26 12.36 17.72
CA THR A 105 -4.75 13.13 18.88
C THR A 105 -6.09 13.79 18.59
N ASP A 106 -6.14 14.69 17.62
CA ASP A 106 -7.28 15.57 17.35
C ASP A 106 -8.34 14.92 16.46
N GLY A 107 -7.95 13.91 15.69
CA GLY A 107 -8.81 13.24 14.71
C GLY A 107 -8.93 13.97 13.36
N PRO A 108 -9.63 13.34 12.40
CA PRO A 108 -9.93 13.94 11.11
C PRO A 108 -10.78 15.23 11.24
N ARG A 109 -10.43 16.26 10.47
CA ARG A 109 -11.18 17.52 10.40
C ARG A 109 -12.15 17.56 9.23
N PHE A 110 -11.77 16.96 8.11
CA PHE A 110 -12.48 17.04 6.84
C PHE A 110 -13.15 15.72 6.46
N TYR A 111 -12.50 14.59 6.75
CA TYR A 111 -13.10 13.29 6.50
C TYR A 111 -14.10 12.96 7.63
N ARG A 112 -15.37 13.27 7.38
CA ARG A 112 -16.49 13.05 8.32
C ARG A 112 -17.64 12.35 7.58
N PRO A 113 -17.49 11.04 7.28
CA PRO A 113 -18.54 10.29 6.60
C PRO A 113 -19.83 10.35 7.42
N ARG A 114 -20.98 10.44 6.73
CA ARG A 114 -22.30 10.27 7.35
C ARG A 114 -22.72 8.83 7.14
N GLY A 115 -22.63 8.02 8.20
CA GLY A 115 -22.87 6.58 8.12
C GLY A 115 -21.57 5.80 7.96
N GLU A 116 -21.59 4.73 7.16
CA GLU A 116 -20.43 3.87 6.98
C GLU A 116 -19.23 4.62 6.37
N PRO A 117 -18.00 4.39 6.86
CA PRO A 117 -16.79 4.92 6.25
C PRO A 117 -16.68 4.50 4.79
N PHE A 118 -16.24 5.42 3.93
CA PHE A 118 -16.07 5.18 2.49
C PHE A 118 -14.75 5.76 2.00
N ILE A 119 -14.27 5.32 0.84
CA ILE A 119 -13.08 5.90 0.22
C ILE A 119 -13.51 7.06 -0.70
N PRO A 120 -13.10 8.33 -0.41
CA PRO A 120 -13.42 9.46 -1.28
C PRO A 120 -12.67 9.40 -2.61
N VAL A 121 -13.22 10.05 -3.65
CA VAL A 121 -12.57 10.10 -4.97
C VAL A 121 -11.25 10.87 -4.93
N GLU A 122 -11.12 11.89 -4.08
CA GLU A 122 -9.87 12.64 -3.88
C GLU A 122 -8.75 11.74 -3.35
N PHE A 123 -9.11 10.73 -2.56
CA PHE A 123 -8.18 9.71 -2.09
C PHE A 123 -7.86 8.70 -3.19
N ALA A 124 -8.89 8.05 -3.76
CA ALA A 124 -8.71 6.93 -4.69
C ALA A 124 -8.14 7.37 -6.05
N ASP A 125 -8.57 8.52 -6.55
CA ASP A 125 -8.30 8.98 -7.91
C ASP A 125 -7.24 10.08 -7.99
N ALA A 126 -6.72 10.55 -6.85
CA ALA A 126 -5.56 11.44 -6.81
C ALA A 126 -4.56 11.10 -5.71
N ALA A 127 -4.89 11.34 -4.45
CA ALA A 127 -3.87 11.40 -3.39
C ALA A 127 -3.15 10.06 -3.19
N TYR A 128 -3.89 8.95 -3.16
CA TYR A 128 -3.32 7.60 -2.93
C TYR A 128 -2.68 6.99 -4.19
N ARG A 129 -2.60 7.74 -5.29
CA ARG A 129 -1.84 7.37 -6.52
C ARG A 129 -0.41 7.89 -6.51
N TYR A 130 0.03 8.53 -5.42
CA TYR A 130 1.41 9.01 -5.27
C TYR A 130 2.44 7.89 -5.51
N GLY A 131 2.11 6.66 -5.10
CA GLY A 131 2.98 5.49 -5.20
C GLY A 131 3.46 5.17 -6.61
N HIS A 132 2.73 5.59 -7.65
CA HIS A 132 3.18 5.40 -9.04
C HIS A 132 4.53 6.08 -9.31
N SER A 133 4.78 7.26 -8.72
CA SER A 133 6.06 7.97 -8.85
C SER A 133 7.22 7.29 -8.11
N GLN A 134 6.90 6.50 -7.09
CA GLN A 134 7.87 5.82 -6.24
C GLN A 134 8.42 4.52 -6.85
N ILE A 135 7.81 4.03 -7.94
CA ILE A 135 8.25 2.82 -8.64
C ILE A 135 9.59 3.07 -9.34
N LYS A 136 10.55 2.18 -9.09
CA LYS A 136 11.89 2.21 -9.70
C LYS A 136 11.85 1.66 -11.13
N GLU A 137 12.89 1.97 -11.91
CA GLU A 137 13.08 1.35 -13.24
C GLU A 137 13.20 -0.17 -13.13
N ASP A 138 13.95 -0.65 -12.14
CA ASP A 138 14.13 -2.07 -11.85
C ASP A 138 14.42 -2.35 -10.36
N TYR A 139 14.31 -3.63 -9.99
CA TYR A 139 14.48 -4.12 -8.63
C TYR A 139 15.34 -5.38 -8.62
N GLN A 140 16.28 -5.46 -7.68
CA GLN A 140 16.90 -6.73 -7.32
C GLN A 140 15.99 -7.43 -6.30
N LEU A 141 15.54 -8.64 -6.59
CA LEU A 141 14.64 -9.40 -5.70
C LEU A 141 15.37 -10.41 -4.82
N ARG A 142 16.63 -10.72 -5.13
CA ARG A 142 17.49 -11.67 -4.43
C ARG A 142 18.90 -11.11 -4.32
N GLU A 143 19.56 -11.31 -3.19
CA GLU A 143 20.95 -10.85 -3.01
C GLU A 143 21.86 -11.40 -4.12
N GLY A 144 22.59 -10.50 -4.81
CA GLY A 144 23.43 -10.84 -5.96
C GLY A 144 22.69 -11.27 -7.24
N GLY A 145 21.36 -11.28 -7.23
CA GLY A 145 20.53 -11.68 -8.37
C GLY A 145 20.36 -10.60 -9.44
N ARG A 146 19.78 -11.00 -10.58
CA ARG A 146 19.38 -10.11 -11.68
C ARG A 146 18.37 -9.06 -11.21
N ARG A 147 18.36 -7.91 -11.87
CA ARG A 147 17.38 -6.84 -11.68
C ARG A 147 16.24 -6.97 -12.70
N PHE A 148 15.02 -6.68 -12.27
CA PHE A 148 13.81 -6.81 -13.09
C PHE A 148 12.98 -5.52 -13.05
N PRO A 149 12.55 -4.97 -14.20
CA PRO A 149 11.50 -3.96 -14.21
C PRO A 149 10.17 -4.55 -13.71
N VAL A 150 9.30 -3.72 -13.14
CA VAL A 150 7.97 -4.21 -12.67
C VAL A 150 7.19 -4.83 -13.84
N PHE A 151 7.22 -4.17 -15.00
CA PHE A 151 6.61 -4.68 -16.21
C PHE A 151 7.61 -4.70 -17.38
N PRO A 152 7.58 -5.78 -18.20
CA PRO A 152 6.70 -6.94 -18.10
C PRO A 152 7.18 -8.05 -17.14
N ASP A 153 8.43 -7.99 -16.67
CA ASP A 153 9.12 -9.11 -16.02
C ASP A 153 8.41 -9.62 -14.76
N LEU A 154 7.99 -8.71 -13.88
CA LEU A 154 7.35 -9.05 -12.60
C LEU A 154 5.83 -9.09 -12.67
N ALA A 155 5.22 -9.03 -13.87
CA ALA A 155 3.77 -9.16 -14.03
C ALA A 155 3.27 -10.46 -13.41
N GLY A 156 2.15 -10.39 -12.69
CA GLY A 156 1.53 -11.52 -12.01
C GLY A 156 0.42 -12.19 -12.83
N PHE A 157 -0.66 -12.60 -12.17
CA PHE A 157 -1.74 -13.44 -12.70
C PHE A 157 -1.26 -14.78 -13.26
N ARG A 158 -0.15 -15.28 -12.72
CA ARG A 158 0.53 -16.51 -13.11
C ARG A 158 1.36 -17.03 -11.94
N PRO A 159 1.73 -18.33 -11.94
CA PRO A 159 2.62 -18.89 -10.93
C PRO A 159 3.89 -18.06 -10.72
N LEU A 160 4.24 -17.83 -9.46
CA LEU A 160 5.42 -17.04 -9.10
C LEU A 160 6.69 -17.83 -9.43
N ALA A 161 7.48 -17.31 -10.37
CA ALA A 161 8.77 -17.90 -10.71
C ALA A 161 9.72 -17.84 -9.51
N SER A 162 10.56 -18.87 -9.34
CA SER A 162 11.49 -18.96 -8.20
C SER A 162 12.47 -17.79 -8.09
N GLU A 163 12.86 -17.20 -9.22
CA GLU A 163 13.73 -16.02 -9.29
C GLU A 163 13.01 -14.71 -8.94
N HIS A 164 11.67 -14.70 -8.95
CA HIS A 164 10.83 -13.56 -8.58
C HIS A 164 10.40 -13.57 -7.11
N TYR A 165 10.90 -14.51 -6.31
CA TYR A 165 10.72 -14.47 -4.87
C TYR A 165 11.35 -13.20 -4.29
N VAL A 166 10.59 -12.47 -3.47
CA VAL A 166 11.01 -11.18 -2.92
C VAL A 166 11.75 -11.39 -1.60
N ASP A 167 13.05 -11.11 -1.61
CA ASP A 167 13.86 -10.98 -0.39
C ASP A 167 13.58 -9.61 0.25
N TRP A 168 12.60 -9.57 1.16
CA TRP A 168 12.10 -8.33 1.78
C TRP A 168 13.15 -7.42 2.44
N PRO A 169 14.22 -7.94 3.07
CA PRO A 169 15.36 -7.13 3.52
C PRO A 169 16.00 -6.25 2.43
N LEU A 170 15.84 -6.58 1.14
CA LEU A 170 16.28 -5.72 0.03
C LEU A 170 15.36 -4.52 -0.21
N LEU A 171 14.17 -4.47 0.37
CA LEU A 171 13.17 -3.41 0.20
C LEU A 171 12.84 -2.66 1.49
N PHE A 172 13.07 -3.29 2.65
CA PHE A 172 12.86 -2.71 3.97
C PHE A 172 14.12 -2.81 4.82
N ASP A 173 14.49 -1.74 5.52
CA ASP A 173 15.66 -1.79 6.39
C ASP A 173 15.42 -2.77 7.54
N VAL A 174 16.35 -3.70 7.73
CA VAL A 174 16.37 -4.63 8.86
C VAL A 174 17.63 -4.39 9.67
N PRO A 175 17.56 -4.27 11.01
CA PRO A 175 18.76 -4.10 11.84
C PRO A 175 19.82 -5.17 11.55
N GLY A 176 21.08 -4.75 11.36
CA GLY A 176 22.19 -5.66 11.04
C GLY A 176 22.29 -6.08 9.57
N ARG A 177 21.41 -5.59 8.68
CA ARG A 177 21.51 -5.78 7.23
C ARG A 177 21.98 -4.50 6.52
N PRO A 178 22.52 -4.59 5.29
CA PRO A 178 22.76 -3.42 4.45
C PRO A 178 21.49 -2.58 4.24
N PRO A 179 21.60 -1.28 3.94
CA PRO A 179 20.44 -0.44 3.63
C PRO A 179 19.62 -0.98 2.47
N ALA A 180 18.29 -0.89 2.59
CA ALA A 180 17.37 -1.37 1.57
C ALA A 180 17.38 -0.51 0.29
N GLN A 181 16.89 -1.08 -0.81
CA GLN A 181 16.62 -0.39 -2.07
C GLN A 181 15.49 0.62 -1.87
N ARG A 182 15.86 1.90 -1.66
CA ARG A 182 14.89 2.98 -1.53
C ARG A 182 14.03 3.13 -2.79
N ALA A 183 12.77 3.46 -2.56
CA ALA A 183 11.84 3.88 -3.60
C ALA A 183 12.30 5.19 -4.25
N LYS A 184 11.74 5.53 -5.42
CA LYS A 184 11.95 6.85 -6.03
C LYS A 184 11.27 7.95 -5.20
N PRO A 185 11.74 9.21 -5.30
CA PRO A 185 11.03 10.34 -4.72
C PRO A 185 9.66 10.56 -5.37
N ILE A 186 8.75 11.18 -4.64
CA ILE A 186 7.45 11.63 -5.12
C ILE A 186 7.63 12.95 -5.88
N ASP A 187 7.84 12.89 -7.20
CA ASP A 187 8.31 14.04 -7.98
C ASP A 187 7.61 14.34 -9.31
N GLY A 188 6.61 13.54 -9.69
CA GLY A 188 5.92 13.67 -10.97
C GLY A 188 6.53 12.85 -12.11
N GLN A 189 7.60 12.09 -11.87
CA GLN A 189 8.25 11.27 -12.89
C GLN A 189 7.90 9.78 -12.71
N LEU A 190 7.38 9.18 -13.77
CA LEU A 190 7.12 7.74 -13.82
C LEU A 190 8.22 7.00 -14.59
N PRO A 191 8.57 5.76 -14.17
CA PRO A 191 9.50 4.93 -14.93
C PRO A 191 8.90 4.52 -16.27
N ALA A 192 9.77 4.16 -17.21
CA ALA A 192 9.38 3.75 -18.55
C ALA A 192 8.36 2.61 -18.58
N SER A 193 8.48 1.68 -17.64
CA SER A 193 7.58 0.52 -17.46
C SER A 193 6.13 0.91 -17.12
N LEU A 194 5.90 2.11 -16.57
CA LEU A 194 4.55 2.63 -16.27
C LEU A 194 4.03 3.61 -17.32
N ILE A 195 4.92 4.22 -18.12
CA ILE A 195 4.52 5.02 -19.29
C ILE A 195 4.13 4.13 -20.47
N ARG A 196 4.73 2.93 -20.57
CA ARG A 196 4.47 1.97 -21.64
C ARG A 196 3.99 0.64 -21.07
N LEU A 197 2.82 0.66 -20.43
CA LEU A 197 2.25 -0.56 -19.84
C LEU A 197 1.96 -1.61 -20.93
N PRO A 198 2.21 -2.90 -20.65
CA PRO A 198 1.88 -3.98 -21.58
C PRO A 198 0.36 -4.21 -21.67
N GLU A 199 -0.08 -4.82 -22.76
CA GLU A 199 -1.50 -5.13 -23.02
C GLU A 199 -2.10 -6.07 -21.97
N SER A 200 -1.30 -6.93 -21.33
CA SER A 200 -1.76 -7.75 -20.21
C SER A 200 -2.26 -6.94 -19.01
N ILE A 201 -1.86 -5.67 -18.91
CA ILE A 201 -2.27 -4.74 -17.85
C ILE A 201 -3.35 -3.76 -18.34
N THR A 202 -3.24 -3.29 -19.59
CA THR A 202 -4.13 -2.26 -20.13
C THR A 202 -5.33 -2.80 -20.89
N GLY A 203 -5.30 -4.07 -21.30
CA GLY A 203 -6.13 -4.60 -22.37
C GLY A 203 -5.69 -4.07 -23.74
N ALA A 204 -6.37 -4.50 -24.80
CA ALA A 204 -6.21 -3.89 -26.12
C ALA A 204 -6.75 -2.46 -26.08
N VAL A 205 -5.89 -1.47 -26.29
CA VAL A 205 -6.27 -0.05 -26.37
C VAL A 205 -5.96 0.50 -27.76
N GLU A 206 -6.93 1.18 -28.37
CA GLU A 206 -6.80 1.72 -29.73
C GLU A 206 -5.85 2.93 -29.79
N ILE A 207 -5.79 3.74 -28.72
CA ILE A 207 -4.88 4.90 -28.64
C ILE A 207 -3.70 4.56 -27.74
N THR A 208 -2.49 4.65 -28.29
CA THR A 208 -1.23 4.31 -27.62
C THR A 208 -1.00 5.12 -26.33
N ALA A 209 -1.50 6.35 -26.25
CA ALA A 209 -1.45 7.18 -25.04
C ALA A 209 -2.17 6.54 -23.84
N TYR A 210 -3.21 5.73 -24.04
CA TYR A 210 -3.89 5.01 -22.94
C TYR A 210 -3.05 3.87 -22.34
N ARG A 211 -1.89 3.56 -22.93
CA ARG A 211 -0.89 2.68 -22.31
C ARG A 211 -0.12 3.38 -21.19
N SER A 212 -0.15 4.70 -21.12
CA SER A 212 0.50 5.49 -20.06
C SER A 212 -0.35 5.53 -18.82
N LEU A 213 0.21 5.09 -17.68
CA LEU A 213 -0.45 5.20 -16.39
C LEU A 213 -0.76 6.67 -16.03
N ALA A 214 0.15 7.60 -16.36
CA ALA A 214 -0.08 9.03 -16.13
C ALA A 214 -1.30 9.55 -16.89
N SER A 215 -1.47 9.17 -18.16
CA SER A 215 -2.64 9.58 -18.94
C SER A 215 -3.93 9.02 -18.35
N ARG A 216 -3.90 7.78 -17.85
CA ARG A 216 -5.04 7.13 -17.20
C ARG A 216 -5.41 7.79 -15.87
N ASP A 217 -4.41 8.19 -15.08
CA ASP A 217 -4.62 8.89 -13.81
C ASP A 217 -5.26 10.27 -14.03
N LEU A 218 -4.74 11.04 -15.00
CA LEU A 218 -5.32 12.34 -15.37
C LEU A 218 -6.75 12.22 -15.88
N GLN A 219 -7.03 11.25 -16.76
CA GLN A 219 -8.38 11.01 -17.29
C GLN A 219 -9.33 10.51 -16.22
N ARG A 220 -8.85 9.70 -15.28
CA ARG A 220 -9.65 9.26 -14.14
C ARG A 220 -10.07 10.44 -13.30
N GLY A 221 -9.12 11.31 -12.93
CA GLY A 221 -9.41 12.52 -12.16
C GLY A 221 -10.37 13.47 -12.87
N GLN A 222 -10.23 13.64 -14.19
CA GLN A 222 -11.18 14.41 -14.98
C GLN A 222 -12.57 13.75 -15.00
N GLY A 223 -12.63 12.43 -15.22
CA GLY A 223 -13.87 11.68 -15.31
C GLY A 223 -14.68 11.62 -14.01
N THR A 224 -14.01 11.73 -12.85
CA THR A 224 -14.67 11.82 -11.54
C THR A 224 -14.92 13.26 -11.09
N GLY A 225 -14.49 14.26 -11.88
CA GLY A 225 -14.71 15.67 -11.57
C GLY A 225 -13.91 16.13 -10.35
N LEU A 226 -12.68 15.62 -10.16
CA LEU A 226 -11.84 16.03 -9.04
C LEU A 226 -11.61 17.55 -9.05
N PRO A 227 -11.62 18.20 -7.88
CA PRO A 227 -11.18 19.59 -7.78
C PRO A 227 -9.71 19.73 -8.17
N SER A 228 -9.28 20.94 -8.49
CA SER A 228 -7.86 21.23 -8.67
C SER A 228 -7.10 21.15 -7.34
N GLY A 229 -5.78 20.99 -7.40
CA GLY A 229 -4.94 21.01 -6.22
C GLY A 229 -4.98 22.35 -5.48
N GLU A 230 -5.03 23.45 -6.21
CA GLU A 230 -5.15 24.80 -5.66
C GLU A 230 -6.50 25.00 -4.95
N ALA A 231 -7.59 24.46 -5.50
CA ALA A 231 -8.90 24.51 -4.85
C ALA A 231 -8.92 23.73 -3.53
N VAL A 232 -8.33 22.53 -3.50
CA VAL A 232 -8.21 21.75 -2.26
C VAL A 232 -7.31 22.46 -1.25
N ALA A 233 -6.16 23.00 -1.68
CA ALA A 233 -5.25 23.75 -0.82
C ALA A 233 -6.00 24.89 -0.10
N ARG A 234 -6.76 25.71 -0.85
CA ARG A 234 -7.57 26.78 -0.27
C ARG A 234 -8.65 26.25 0.68
N ALA A 235 -9.32 25.15 0.34
CA ALA A 235 -10.37 24.56 1.16
C ALA A 235 -9.85 24.04 2.52
N ILE A 236 -8.62 23.54 2.56
CA ILE A 236 -7.99 23.06 3.80
C ILE A 236 -7.18 24.15 4.54
N GLY A 237 -7.11 25.36 3.99
CA GLY A 237 -6.35 26.48 4.53
C GLY A 237 -4.83 26.41 4.29
N ALA A 238 -4.38 25.55 3.39
CA ALA A 238 -2.99 25.49 2.92
C ALA A 238 -2.72 26.60 1.88
N LYS A 239 -1.46 26.99 1.74
CA LYS A 239 -1.04 27.94 0.69
C LYS A 239 -0.91 27.19 -0.65
N PRO A 240 -1.65 27.57 -1.71
CA PRO A 240 -1.46 26.97 -3.02
C PRO A 240 -0.04 27.16 -3.55
N LEU A 241 0.50 26.15 -4.25
CA LEU A 241 1.74 26.26 -4.99
C LEU A 241 1.62 27.35 -6.08
N THR A 242 2.72 28.05 -6.33
CA THR A 242 2.84 29.02 -7.42
C THR A 242 3.06 28.32 -8.76
N HIS A 243 2.76 29.00 -9.87
CA HIS A 243 3.09 28.53 -11.24
C HIS A 243 4.55 28.10 -11.38
N LYS A 244 5.47 28.83 -10.73
CA LYS A 244 6.90 28.52 -10.75
C LYS A 244 7.22 27.20 -10.03
N GLU A 245 6.56 26.93 -8.90
CA GLU A 245 6.74 25.68 -8.13
C GLU A 245 6.13 24.49 -8.87
N LEU A 246 4.96 24.69 -9.48
CA LEU A 246 4.28 23.69 -10.30
C LEU A 246 5.11 23.29 -11.52
N ALA A 247 5.77 24.27 -12.16
CA ALA A 247 6.69 24.07 -13.29
C ALA A 247 6.06 23.30 -14.47
N LEU A 248 4.80 23.63 -14.82
CA LEU A 248 4.02 22.95 -15.87
C LEU A 248 4.11 23.63 -17.25
N GLY A 249 5.17 24.39 -17.49
CA GLY A 249 5.36 25.13 -18.75
C GLY A 249 4.25 26.15 -18.99
N ASP A 250 3.62 26.10 -20.16
CA ASP A 250 2.62 27.07 -20.60
C ASP A 250 1.20 26.79 -20.03
N TRP A 251 1.02 25.79 -19.16
CA TRP A 251 -0.26 25.51 -18.53
C TRP A 251 -0.74 26.69 -17.66
N GLN A 252 -1.92 27.24 -17.98
CA GLN A 252 -2.46 28.43 -17.29
C GLN A 252 -3.64 28.13 -16.36
N ASP A 253 -4.29 26.98 -16.51
CA ASP A 253 -5.42 26.59 -15.67
C ASP A 253 -4.94 26.05 -14.31
N GLU A 254 -5.87 25.82 -13.39
CA GLU A 254 -5.55 25.14 -12.14
C GLU A 254 -5.14 23.68 -12.40
N THR A 255 -4.33 23.14 -11.49
CA THR A 255 -3.62 21.89 -11.70
C THR A 255 -4.48 20.68 -11.32
N PRO A 256 -4.54 19.61 -12.15
CA PRO A 256 -5.17 18.36 -11.76
C PRO A 256 -4.62 17.85 -10.42
N LEU A 257 -5.51 17.49 -9.49
CA LEU A 257 -5.15 17.19 -8.09
C LEU A 257 -3.99 16.19 -7.94
N TRP A 258 -4.00 15.11 -8.72
CA TRP A 258 -2.92 14.11 -8.70
C TRP A 258 -1.56 14.73 -9.02
N LEU A 259 -1.48 15.52 -10.10
CA LEU A 259 -0.25 16.16 -10.51
C LEU A 259 0.20 17.21 -9.50
N TYR A 260 -0.74 18.00 -8.97
CA TYR A 260 -0.45 18.97 -7.92
C TYR A 260 0.19 18.29 -6.71
N ILE A 261 -0.36 17.17 -6.23
CA ILE A 261 0.16 16.43 -5.07
C ILE A 261 1.59 15.93 -5.30
N LEU A 262 1.91 15.47 -6.53
CA LEU A 262 3.28 15.04 -6.86
C LEU A 262 4.26 16.22 -6.86
N ARG A 263 3.86 17.37 -7.43
CA ARG A 263 4.68 18.59 -7.41
C ARG A 263 4.83 19.15 -6.00
N GLU A 264 3.77 19.10 -5.20
CA GLU A 264 3.75 19.53 -3.81
C GLU A 264 4.76 18.74 -2.97
N ALA A 265 4.77 17.41 -3.10
CA ALA A 265 5.74 16.56 -2.42
C ALA A 265 7.19 16.89 -2.82
N ALA A 266 7.47 17.06 -4.12
CA ALA A 266 8.80 17.45 -4.59
C ALA A 266 9.28 18.77 -3.97
N ILE A 267 8.41 19.78 -3.92
CA ILE A 267 8.77 21.12 -3.47
C ILE A 267 8.89 21.20 -1.93
N GLN A 268 7.96 20.59 -1.20
CA GLN A 268 7.89 20.74 0.25
C GLN A 268 8.77 19.75 1.02
N SER A 269 9.12 18.61 0.41
CA SER A 269 9.84 17.54 1.10
C SER A 269 10.98 16.91 0.30
N GLY A 270 11.28 17.40 -0.91
CA GLY A 270 12.20 16.72 -1.83
C GLY A 270 11.65 15.41 -2.38
N GLY A 271 10.35 15.15 -2.19
CA GLY A 271 9.69 13.91 -2.60
C GLY A 271 9.81 12.76 -1.60
N ASP A 272 10.39 12.97 -0.42
CA ASP A 272 10.51 11.92 0.61
C ASP A 272 9.17 11.61 1.31
N ARG A 273 8.25 12.57 1.31
CA ARG A 273 6.90 12.46 1.90
C ARG A 273 5.89 13.30 1.14
N LEU A 274 4.61 13.01 1.30
CA LEU A 274 3.54 13.85 0.78
C LEU A 274 3.59 15.26 1.39
N GLY A 275 3.18 16.25 0.59
CA GLY A 275 3.00 17.62 1.05
C GLY A 275 1.69 17.84 1.80
N GLU A 276 1.37 19.10 2.09
CA GLU A 276 0.21 19.47 2.91
C GLU A 276 -1.12 18.94 2.38
N VAL A 277 -1.44 19.11 1.09
CA VAL A 277 -2.69 18.65 0.47
C VAL A 277 -2.74 17.14 0.40
N GLY A 278 -1.73 16.52 -0.23
CA GLY A 278 -1.70 15.07 -0.41
C GLY A 278 -1.68 14.33 0.92
N GLY A 279 -0.84 14.79 1.85
CA GLY A 279 -0.69 14.21 3.18
C GLY A 279 -1.95 14.36 4.01
N ARG A 280 -2.64 15.52 3.94
CA ARG A 280 -3.92 15.74 4.62
C ARG A 280 -4.98 14.75 4.13
N ILE A 281 -5.19 14.63 2.82
CA ILE A 281 -6.19 13.71 2.25
C ILE A 281 -5.93 12.28 2.71
N VAL A 282 -4.69 11.81 2.58
CA VAL A 282 -4.34 10.42 2.93
C VAL A 282 -4.50 10.17 4.43
N ALA A 283 -3.99 11.07 5.27
CA ALA A 283 -4.04 10.88 6.72
C ALA A 283 -5.47 10.95 7.26
N GLU A 284 -6.28 11.90 6.79
CA GLU A 284 -7.68 12.05 7.18
C GLU A 284 -8.49 10.77 6.90
N VAL A 285 -8.33 10.20 5.70
CA VAL A 285 -9.07 9.01 5.29
C VAL A 285 -8.58 7.76 6.04
N LEU A 286 -7.26 7.52 6.10
CA LEU A 286 -6.75 6.32 6.77
C LEU A 286 -7.03 6.32 8.28
N VAL A 287 -6.78 7.44 8.96
CA VAL A 287 -7.07 7.56 10.40
C VAL A 287 -8.56 7.53 10.66
N GLY A 288 -9.35 8.22 9.82
CA GLY A 288 -10.80 8.24 9.95
C GLY A 288 -11.43 6.87 9.78
N ILE A 289 -11.05 6.10 8.77
CA ILE A 289 -11.57 4.74 8.57
C ILE A 289 -11.24 3.85 9.78
N VAL A 290 -9.99 3.87 10.27
CA VAL A 290 -9.63 3.02 11.43
C VAL A 290 -10.38 3.46 12.69
N ARG A 291 -10.59 4.76 12.91
CA ARG A 291 -11.34 5.26 14.07
C ARG A 291 -12.84 4.94 14.02
N GLU A 292 -13.44 4.95 12.84
CA GLU A 292 -14.87 4.67 12.66
C GLU A 292 -15.17 3.16 12.49
N ASP A 293 -14.14 2.33 12.30
CA ASP A 293 -14.27 0.88 12.24
C ASP A 293 -14.52 0.30 13.65
N PRO A 294 -15.71 -0.30 13.90
CA PRO A 294 -16.02 -0.89 15.20
C PRO A 294 -15.23 -2.17 15.49
N GLU A 295 -14.58 -2.80 14.51
CA GLU A 295 -13.67 -3.93 14.71
C GLU A 295 -12.22 -3.50 14.90
N SER A 296 -11.89 -2.20 14.81
CA SER A 296 -10.50 -1.75 14.91
C SER A 296 -9.91 -1.93 16.30
N TYR A 297 -8.58 -2.01 16.37
CA TYR A 297 -7.91 -2.03 17.67
C TYR A 297 -8.15 -0.72 18.44
N LEU A 298 -8.30 0.42 17.76
CA LEU A 298 -8.62 1.69 18.42
C LEU A 298 -10.01 1.69 19.07
N SER A 299 -10.97 0.97 18.50
CA SER A 299 -12.34 0.88 19.04
C SER A 299 -12.47 -0.18 20.13
N ASN A 300 -11.76 -1.31 20.00
CA ASN A 300 -11.93 -2.47 20.90
C ASN A 300 -10.92 -2.49 22.05
N ASP A 301 -9.65 -2.16 21.78
CA ASP A 301 -8.58 -2.11 22.77
C ASP A 301 -7.50 -1.09 22.35
N PRO A 302 -7.69 0.21 22.64
CA PRO A 302 -6.73 1.26 22.29
C PRO A 302 -5.34 1.05 22.92
N SER A 303 -5.26 0.23 23.97
CA SER A 303 -4.00 -0.12 24.64
C SER A 303 -3.30 -1.32 24.01
N TRP A 304 -3.96 -2.02 23.07
CA TRP A 304 -3.42 -3.18 22.37
C TRP A 304 -2.09 -2.86 21.72
N ARG A 305 -1.21 -3.87 21.68
CA ARG A 305 0.09 -3.83 21.02
C ARG A 305 0.28 -5.09 20.17
N PRO A 306 1.02 -5.00 19.06
CA PRO A 306 1.41 -6.16 18.25
C PRO A 306 1.98 -7.29 19.09
N THR A 307 1.50 -8.51 18.81
CA THR A 307 1.84 -9.74 19.54
C THR A 307 2.78 -10.65 18.76
N LEU A 308 2.93 -10.42 17.44
CA LEU A 308 3.94 -11.09 16.64
C LEU A 308 5.36 -10.61 17.00
N PRO A 309 6.38 -11.48 16.82
CA PRO A 309 7.77 -11.09 17.04
C PRO A 309 8.16 -9.86 16.22
N SER A 310 9.08 -9.07 16.76
CA SER A 310 9.67 -7.91 16.06
C SER A 310 11.19 -8.01 16.06
N HIS A 311 11.82 -7.45 15.03
CA HIS A 311 13.28 -7.38 14.92
C HIS A 311 13.90 -6.42 15.94
N GLN A 312 13.09 -5.54 16.55
CA GLN A 312 13.54 -4.59 17.56
C GLN A 312 12.51 -4.53 18.69
N ALA A 313 12.95 -4.80 19.92
CA ALA A 313 12.08 -4.80 21.08
C ALA A 313 11.27 -3.50 21.21
N GLY A 314 9.95 -3.62 21.35
CA GLY A 314 9.03 -2.50 21.50
C GLY A 314 8.69 -1.74 20.22
N ILE A 315 9.23 -2.14 19.06
CA ILE A 315 8.96 -1.49 17.76
C ILE A 315 8.48 -2.54 16.76
N PHE A 316 7.25 -2.39 16.29
CA PHE A 316 6.65 -3.24 15.27
C PHE A 316 6.35 -2.43 14.00
N LYS A 317 6.89 -2.90 12.87
CA LYS A 317 6.88 -2.27 11.55
C LYS A 317 6.44 -3.26 10.48
N ILE A 318 6.18 -2.78 9.27
CA ILE A 318 5.77 -3.67 8.16
C ILE A 318 6.79 -4.79 7.91
N ARG A 319 8.09 -4.51 8.06
CA ARG A 319 9.16 -5.52 7.90
C ARG A 319 8.99 -6.71 8.84
N ASP A 320 8.39 -6.52 10.02
CA ASP A 320 8.18 -7.58 10.98
C ASP A 320 7.09 -8.55 10.50
N LEU A 321 6.08 -8.08 9.76
CA LEU A 321 5.12 -8.95 9.07
C LEU A 321 5.74 -9.67 7.86
N LEU A 322 6.55 -8.96 7.07
CA LEU A 322 7.03 -9.47 5.79
C LEU A 322 8.19 -10.46 5.91
N VAL A 323 9.11 -10.21 6.85
CA VAL A 323 10.32 -11.04 7.01
C VAL A 323 10.02 -12.31 7.81
N LEU A 324 9.06 -12.29 8.74
CA LEU A 324 8.60 -13.51 9.43
C LEU A 324 7.95 -14.52 8.47
N ALA A 325 7.46 -14.05 7.33
CA ALA A 325 6.90 -14.87 6.28
C ALA A 325 7.91 -15.36 5.23
N GLY A 326 9.18 -14.94 5.36
CA GLY A 326 10.29 -15.28 4.45
C GLY A 326 10.66 -16.76 4.40
#